data_AF-A0A6N2NJR9-F1
#
_entry.id   AF-A0A6N2NJR9-F1
#
_cell.length_a   1.000
_cell.length_b   1.000
_cell.length_c   1.000
_cell.angle_alpha   90.00
_cell.angle_beta   90.00
_cell.angle_gamma   90.00
#
_symmetry.space_group_name_H-M   'P 1'
#
loop_
_entity.id
_entity.type
_entity.pdbx_description
1 polymer ?
#
loop_
_entity_poly.entity_id
_entity_poly.type
_entity_poly.pdbx_seq_one_letter_code
_entity_poly.pdbx_strand_id
1 'polypeptide(L)' 'MGDVIKDAEPKGLNPGLIVLLVIGGLLLSFLVGNYVLYMYAQKTLPPKKKKPISKKKMKKERLKQGVSAPGE' A
#
# COMPACT_ATOMS: atom_id res chain seq x y z
N MET A 1 -48.46 26.46 5.29
CA MET A 1 -47.93 25.14 4.88
C MET A 1 -47.80 25.11 3.35
N GLY A 2 -46.87 25.88 2.77
CA GLY A 2 -46.81 26.03 1.29
C GLY A 2 -45.46 26.46 0.73
N ASP A 3 -44.46 26.68 1.60
CA ASP A 3 -43.13 27.13 1.19
C ASP A 3 -42.12 25.97 1.19
N VAL A 4 -42.32 24.97 2.06
CA VAL A 4 -41.39 23.84 2.28
C VAL A 4 -41.34 22.85 1.10
N ILE A 5 -42.30 22.91 0.16
CA ILE A 5 -42.39 21.97 -0.97
C ILE A 5 -41.73 22.53 -2.24
N LYS A 6 -41.37 23.82 -2.27
CA LYS A 6 -40.75 24.44 -3.46
C LYS A 6 -39.25 24.16 -3.60
N ASP A 7 -38.58 23.75 -2.53
CA ASP A 7 -37.14 23.42 -2.55
C ASP A 7 -36.84 21.99 -3.00
N ALA A 8 -37.87 21.23 -3.40
CA ALA A 8 -37.75 19.88 -3.93
C ALA A 8 -37.48 19.86 -5.46
N GLU A 9 -37.11 20.99 -6.06
CA GLU A 9 -36.54 20.98 -7.41
C GLU A 9 -35.14 20.35 -7.37
N PRO A 10 -34.79 19.44 -8.30
CA PRO A 10 -33.45 18.88 -8.38
C PRO A 10 -32.47 19.96 -8.81
N LYS A 11 -31.97 20.74 -7.85
CA LYS A 11 -30.82 21.64 -8.03
C LYS A 11 -29.64 20.74 -8.40
N GLY A 12 -29.25 20.77 -9.67
CA GLY A 12 -28.11 19.99 -10.17
C GLY A 12 -26.85 20.22 -9.34
N LEU A 13 -25.97 19.22 -9.31
CA LEU A 13 -24.71 19.31 -8.58
C LEU A 13 -23.87 20.49 -9.07
N ASN A 14 -23.27 21.24 -8.14
CA ASN A 14 -22.40 22.37 -8.48
C ASN A 14 -21.23 21.89 -9.35
N PRO A 15 -20.90 22.58 -10.46
CA PRO A 15 -19.79 22.24 -11.33
C PRO A 15 -18.46 22.08 -10.58
N GLY A 16 -18.18 22.94 -9.59
CA GLY A 16 -16.98 22.85 -8.76
C GLY A 16 -16.95 21.59 -7.88
N LEU A 17 -18.11 21.15 -7.38
CA LEU A 17 -18.21 19.88 -6.64
C LEU A 17 -18.00 18.68 -7.56
N ILE A 18 -18.57 18.71 -8.77
CA ILE A 18 -18.36 17.65 -9.77
C ILE A 18 -16.87 17.55 -10.09
N VAL A 19 -16.21 18.67 -10.38
CA VAL A 19 -14.78 18.70 -10.69
C VAL A 19 -13.94 18.17 -9.51
N LEU A 20 -14.27 18.56 -8.28
CA LEU A 20 -13.57 18.07 -7.08
C LEU A 20 -13.71 16.55 -6.94
N LEU A 21 -14.90 16.00 -7.16
CA LEU A 21 -15.15 14.56 -7.10
C LEU A 21 -14.43 13.81 -8.22
N VAL A 22 -14.41 14.35 -9.43
CA VAL A 22 -13.69 13.75 -10.56
C VAL A 22 -12.19 13.73 -10.31
N ILE A 23 -11.59 14.88 -9.98
CA ILE A 23 -10.15 14.97 -9.75
C ILE A 23 -9.76 14.19 -8.49
N GLY A 24 -10.49 14.36 -7.39
CA GLY A 24 -10.24 13.67 -6.13
C GLY A 24 -10.40 12.16 -6.27
N GLY A 25 -11.44 11.69 -6.96
CA GLY A 25 -11.67 10.28 -7.25
C GLY A 25 -10.59 9.69 -8.16
N LEU A 26 -10.18 10.43 -9.18
CA LEU A 26 -9.12 9.98 -10.09
C LEU A 26 -7.78 9.86 -9.36
N LEU A 27 -7.40 10.85 -8.55
CA LEU A 27 -6.19 10.77 -7.72
C LEU A 27 -6.26 9.63 -6.69
N LEU A 28 -7.38 9.50 -5.98
CA LEU A 28 -7.57 8.41 -5.01
C LEU A 28 -7.45 7.04 -5.68
N SER A 29 -8.13 6.83 -6.82
CA SER A 29 -8.07 5.57 -7.56
C SER A 29 -6.65 5.25 -8.04
N PHE A 30 -5.91 6.27 -8.50
CA PHE A 30 -4.52 6.11 -8.92
C PHE A 30 -3.61 5.74 -7.75
N LEU A 31 -3.75 6.40 -6.60
CA LEU A 31 -2.96 6.09 -5.40
C LEU A 31 -3.26 4.68 -4.89
N VAL A 32 -4.54 4.31 -4.78
CA VAL A 32 -4.96 2.99 -4.32
C VAL A 32 -4.48 1.91 -5.30
N GLY A 33 -4.70 2.09 -6.60
CA GLY A 33 -4.25 1.16 -7.63
C GLY A 33 -2.73 0.96 -7.61
N ASN A 34 -1.97 2.04 -7.48
CA ASN A 34 -0.51 1.98 -7.38
C ASN A 34 -0.06 1.29 -6.09
N TYR A 35 -0.68 1.61 -4.95
CA TYR A 35 -0.35 0.98 -3.68
C TYR A 35 -0.61 -0.53 -3.70
N VAL A 36 -1.74 -0.97 -4.26
CA VAL A 36 -2.07 -2.40 -4.42
C VAL A 36 -1.06 -3.07 -5.33
N LEU A 37 -0.70 -2.45 -6.46
CA LEU A 37 0.29 -3.00 -7.39
C LEU A 37 1.68 -3.10 -6.76
N TYR A 38 2.09 -2.08 -5.98
CA TYR A 38 3.33 -2.08 -5.22
C TYR A 38 3.37 -3.19 -4.17
N MET A 39 2.28 -3.36 -3.42
CA MET A 39 2.14 -4.45 -2.46
C MET A 39 2.20 -5.82 -3.13
N TYR A 40 1.54 -5.98 -4.28
CA TYR A 40 1.58 -7.22 -5.05
C TYR A 40 3.00 -7.53 -5.51
N ALA A 41 3.68 -6.54 -6.11
CA ALA A 41 5.06 -6.66 -6.53
C ALA A 41 5.98 -7.05 -5.36
N GLN A 42 5.82 -6.43 -4.18
CA GLN A 42 6.60 -6.80 -2.99
C GLN A 42 6.36 -8.23 -2.51
N LYS A 43 5.15 -8.76 -2.67
CA LYS A 43 4.85 -10.17 -2.33
C LYS A 43 5.44 -11.14 -3.33
N THR A 44 5.48 -10.79 -4.61
CA THR A 44 6.03 -11.63 -5.68
C THR A 44 7.53 -11.46 -5.88
N LEU A 45 8.12 -10.39 -5.35
CA LEU A 45 9.55 -10.14 -5.43
C LEU A 45 10.28 -11.25 -4.66
N PRO A 46 11.26 -11.93 -5.30
CA PRO A 46 12.04 -12.94 -4.63
C PRO A 46 12.76 -12.29 -3.43
N PRO A 47 12.92 -13.02 -2.30
CA PRO A 47 13.58 -12.48 -1.12
C PRO A 47 14.92 -11.92 -1.56
N LYS A 48 15.14 -10.62 -1.27
CA LYS A 48 16.39 -9.94 -1.62
C LYS A 48 17.54 -10.84 -1.16
N LYS A 49 18.24 -11.45 -2.11
CA LYS A 49 19.33 -12.38 -1.80
C LYS A 49 20.31 -11.60 -0.94
N LYS A 50 20.35 -11.92 0.36
CA LYS A 50 21.39 -11.37 1.24
C LYS A 50 22.72 -11.71 0.57
N LYS A 51 23.63 -10.73 0.48
CA LYS A 51 24.95 -10.95 -0.12
C LYS A 51 25.49 -12.28 0.42
N PRO A 52 25.93 -13.22 -0.43
CA PRO A 52 26.34 -14.54 0.03
C PRO A 52 27.42 -14.34 1.08
N ILE A 53 27.08 -14.71 2.32
CA ILE A 53 27.97 -14.56 3.45
C ILE A 53 28.90 -15.77 3.39
N SER A 54 30.22 -15.52 3.33
CA SER A 54 31.20 -16.60 3.40
C SER A 54 30.90 -17.52 4.59
N LYS A 55 31.03 -18.84 4.38
CA LYS A 55 30.75 -19.86 5.41
C LYS A 55 31.50 -19.58 6.73
N LYS A 56 32.71 -19.00 6.66
CA LYS A 56 33.47 -18.55 7.85
C LYS A 56 32.73 -17.47 8.64
N LYS A 57 32.15 -16.47 7.98
CA LYS A 57 31.41 -15.38 8.63
C LYS A 57 30.07 -15.88 9.18
N MET A 58 29.39 -16.79 8.48
CA MET A 58 28.17 -17.42 8.97
C MET A 58 28.42 -18.25 10.25
N LYS A 59 29.50 -19.05 10.29
CA LYS A 59 29.90 -19.80 11.48
C LYS A 59 30.27 -18.87 12.64
N LYS A 60 31.00 -17.78 12.36
CA LYS A 60 31.37 -16.77 13.37
C LYS A 60 30.16 -16.07 13.99
N GLU A 61 29.15 -15.71 13.20
CA GLU A 61 27.92 -15.12 13.75
C GLU A 61 27.07 -16.12 14.53
N ARG A 62 26.93 -17.36 14.06
CA ARG A 62 26.22 -18.41 14.80
C ARG A 62 26.85 -18.71 16.16
N LEU A 63 28.20 -18.77 16.22
CA LEU A 63 28.95 -18.93 17.47
C LEU A 63 28.76 -17.75 18.43
N LYS A 64 28.71 -16.51 17.91
CA LYS A 64 28.43 -15.31 18.72
C LYS A 64 27.01 -15.27 19.26
N GLN A 65 26.05 -15.84 18.52
CA GLN A 65 24.65 -15.92 18.93
C GLN A 65 24.38 -17.07 19.91
N GLY A 66 25.41 -17.85 20.29
CA GLY A 66 25.26 -18.98 21.21
C GLY A 66 24.41 -20.12 20.63
N VAL A 67 24.15 -20.12 19.33
CA VAL A 67 23.40 -21.18 18.66
C VAL A 67 24.32 -22.39 18.56
N SER A 68 23.99 -23.47 19.26
CA SER A 68 24.74 -24.72 19.19
C SER A 68 24.82 -25.18 17.73
N ALA A 69 25.97 -25.74 17.36
CA ALA A 69 26.14 -26.28 16.02
C ALA A 69 25.04 -27.34 15.79
N PRO A 70 24.43 -27.40 14.59
CA PRO A 70 23.53 -28.51 14.27
C PRO A 70 24.33 -29.80 14.33
N GLY A 71 24.18 -30.56 15.42
CA GLY A 71 25.04 -31.70 15.76
C GLY A 71 25.53 -31.66 17.21
N GLU A 72 24.58 -31.58 18.15
CA GLU A 72 24.53 -32.54 19.27
C GLU A 72 23.64 -33.71 18.84
#